data_AF-A0A1F9NJ48-F1
#
_entry.id   AF-A0A1F9NJ48-F1
#
_cell.length_a   1.000
_cell.length_b   1.000
_cell.length_c   1.000
_cell.angle_alpha   90.00
_cell.angle_beta   90.00
_cell.angle_gamma   90.00
#
_symmetry.space_group_name_H-M   'P 1'
#
loop_
_entity.id
_entity.type
_entity.pdbx_description
1 polymer ?
#
loop_
_entity_poly.entity_id
_entity_poly.type
_entity_poly.pdbx_seq_one_letter_code
_entity_poly.pdbx_strand_id
1 'polypeptide(L)'
;MRDAVDRALKALGIRNFLLGVHDAALPSLAEEDLGRGSPYSAGAAGFFKFARSLGFTGIQLGPQGITTPGNLSPYDGTWFSRNPLSLAPLTLTRPEYNLLAPQELAALVERIGPARNRVDDPLARRAIDRIATLICLRFRRIVNDQPPPFLPLCTSYATFQKTNSDWLYRDGLYELLKTCHGGRLWREWGLDEDRHLFAAPGALRQATFYRRHWQAIGNFSYIQFLLDAQHLELHEHCRGLGLKLFGDCQIGMSDRDAWYAQGFLLPGYVLGAPPSRTHPEGQPWNYPLLDPRKYFSIATDVQRQRGSALRFFQARMEKLAREFDGLRLDHPHGLICPWVYRAGKPDPFAAVRQGARLFASPHLADHPGLAEFAIVRPDQLDERAARYDDNWVTDLDPEQVNRYAGLFAVAMQTATIAGGTEIACEILSTEPYPVKRVMELYGLGRFRVTQKADLSNKADVYRSENAQPEDWLMLSTHDTQPIWQVAERWRQEGTSLRQAEYLAMRLAIPESERAAWLEHVSHDFGSLVQAKFADLFLGPARNVFVYFTDLLGFKESYNKPGTVSRDNWTLRINPEFRQIYAAKLPGKLALDIPKALAMALRAKNENGLHGTLIRELEM
;
A
#
# COMPACT_ATOMS: atom_id res chain seq x y z
N MET A 1 24.02 -20.15 -2.01
CA MET A 1 22.63 -19.86 -2.43
C MET A 1 22.37 -18.37 -2.69
N ARG A 2 22.40 -17.46 -1.69
CA ARG A 2 22.08 -16.02 -1.92
C ARG A 2 22.87 -15.36 -3.07
N ASP A 3 24.18 -15.58 -3.13
CA ASP A 3 25.02 -15.04 -4.21
C ASP A 3 24.57 -15.50 -5.61
N ALA A 4 24.23 -16.79 -5.75
CA ALA A 4 23.70 -17.34 -6.99
C ALA A 4 22.35 -16.68 -7.35
N VAL A 5 21.47 -16.44 -6.37
CA VAL A 5 20.21 -15.72 -6.58
C VAL A 5 20.46 -14.29 -7.06
N ASP A 6 21.34 -13.53 -6.41
CA ASP A 6 21.67 -12.16 -6.80
C ASP A 6 22.27 -12.11 -8.23
N ARG A 7 23.16 -13.06 -8.58
CA ARG A 7 23.72 -13.21 -9.93
C ARG A 7 22.65 -13.58 -10.96
N ALA A 8 21.69 -14.42 -10.61
CA ALA A 8 20.60 -14.83 -11.49
C ALA A 8 19.63 -13.67 -11.77
N LEU A 9 19.23 -12.92 -10.75
CA LEU A 9 18.42 -11.72 -10.91
C LEU A 9 19.10 -10.71 -11.85
N LYS A 10 20.42 -10.48 -11.67
CA LYS A 10 21.21 -9.62 -12.56
C LYS A 10 21.23 -10.14 -14.00
N ALA A 11 21.47 -11.43 -14.20
CA ALA A 11 21.49 -12.05 -15.53
C ALA A 11 20.12 -11.96 -16.23
N LEU A 12 19.03 -12.05 -15.47
CA LEU A 12 17.67 -11.93 -15.98
C LEU A 12 17.21 -10.46 -16.16
N GLY A 13 18.02 -9.49 -15.75
CA GLY A 13 17.73 -8.05 -15.89
C GLY A 13 16.78 -7.51 -14.82
N ILE A 14 16.59 -8.22 -13.71
CA ILE A 14 15.69 -7.83 -12.63
C ILE A 14 16.36 -6.78 -11.75
N ARG A 15 15.77 -5.59 -11.70
CA ARG A 15 16.20 -4.46 -10.88
C ARG A 15 15.56 -4.50 -9.51
N ASN A 16 14.25 -4.71 -9.45
CA ASN A 16 13.50 -4.75 -8.20
C ASN A 16 12.86 -6.13 -8.03
N PHE A 17 13.12 -6.75 -6.88
CA PHE A 17 12.43 -7.96 -6.44
C PHE A 17 11.87 -7.71 -5.04
N LEU A 18 10.59 -7.32 -4.96
CA LEU A 18 9.95 -6.85 -3.73
C LEU A 18 9.07 -7.91 -3.09
N LEU A 19 9.06 -7.93 -1.76
CA LEU A 19 8.11 -8.68 -0.94
C LEU A 19 7.11 -7.73 -0.29
N GLY A 20 5.82 -7.89 -0.61
CA GLY A 20 4.74 -7.14 0.01
C GLY A 20 4.20 -7.80 1.28
N VAL A 21 4.02 -7.00 2.34
CA VAL A 21 3.44 -7.44 3.61
C VAL A 21 2.87 -6.23 4.37
N HIS A 22 1.69 -6.37 4.96
CA HIS A 22 1.10 -5.32 5.80
C HIS A 22 1.55 -5.45 7.26
N ASP A 23 1.67 -4.33 7.98
CA ASP A 23 2.09 -4.25 9.39
C ASP A 23 1.46 -5.34 10.26
N ALA A 24 0.13 -5.46 10.21
CA ALA A 24 -0.64 -6.34 11.08
C ALA A 24 -0.35 -7.83 10.82
N ALA A 25 0.12 -8.19 9.62
CA ALA A 25 0.44 -9.55 9.23
C ALA A 25 1.83 -10.00 9.69
N LEU A 26 2.71 -9.07 10.07
CA LEU A 26 4.08 -9.41 10.45
C LEU A 26 4.14 -10.29 11.70
N PRO A 27 5.12 -11.20 11.78
CA PRO A 27 5.29 -12.04 12.95
C PRO A 27 5.88 -11.22 14.11
N SER A 28 5.65 -11.71 15.33
CA SER A 28 6.22 -11.18 16.57
C SER A 28 6.91 -12.32 17.32
N LEU A 29 7.93 -12.01 18.12
CA LEU A 29 8.41 -12.98 19.10
C LEU A 29 7.35 -13.21 20.19
N ALA A 30 7.43 -14.33 20.90
CA ALA A 30 6.44 -14.69 21.91
C ALA A 30 6.36 -13.62 23.02
N GLU A 31 7.50 -13.09 23.45
CA GLU A 31 7.68 -12.08 24.49
C GLU A 31 7.22 -10.65 24.10
N GLU A 32 6.78 -10.43 22.87
CA GLU A 32 6.32 -9.12 22.38
C GLU A 32 5.00 -9.18 21.58
N ASP A 33 4.37 -10.35 21.46
CA ASP A 33 3.13 -10.52 20.70
C ASP A 33 1.92 -10.01 21.49
N LEU A 34 1.32 -8.92 21.01
CA LEU A 34 0.10 -8.33 21.59
C LEU A 34 -1.18 -8.67 20.81
N GLY A 35 -1.15 -9.69 19.95
CA GLY A 35 -2.28 -10.10 19.12
C GLY A 35 -2.35 -9.42 17.75
N ARG A 36 -1.35 -8.61 17.39
CA ARG A 36 -1.20 -7.96 16.08
C ARG A 36 0.28 -7.80 15.73
N GLY A 37 0.64 -7.99 14.47
CA GLY A 37 1.99 -7.71 13.98
C GLY A 37 2.37 -6.23 14.05
N SER A 38 3.67 -5.96 14.09
CA SER A 38 4.28 -4.63 13.94
C SER A 38 5.53 -4.75 13.08
N PRO A 39 5.80 -3.80 12.18
CA PRO A 39 7.05 -3.77 11.42
C PRO A 39 8.28 -3.43 12.27
N TYR A 40 8.07 -2.92 13.49
CA TYR A 40 9.14 -2.52 14.40
C TYR A 40 9.48 -3.61 15.43
N SER A 41 8.84 -4.77 15.37
CA SER A 41 9.08 -5.89 16.28
C SER A 41 10.37 -6.65 15.96
N ALA A 42 10.92 -7.36 16.95
CA ALA A 42 12.06 -8.25 16.71
C ALA A 42 11.68 -9.42 15.78
N GLY A 43 10.44 -9.91 15.85
CA GLY A 43 9.89 -10.91 14.94
C GLY A 43 9.91 -10.45 13.48
N ALA A 44 9.47 -9.20 13.20
CA ALA A 44 9.50 -8.61 11.88
C ALA A 44 10.93 -8.42 11.35
N ALA A 45 11.86 -7.95 12.19
CA ALA A 45 13.28 -7.89 11.84
C ALA A 45 13.83 -9.27 11.44
N GLY A 46 13.43 -10.33 12.15
CA GLY A 46 13.73 -11.71 11.79
C GLY A 46 13.17 -12.14 10.43
N PHE A 47 11.97 -11.67 10.08
CA PHE A 47 11.33 -11.91 8.80
C PHE A 47 11.99 -11.13 7.65
N PHE A 48 12.41 -9.88 7.86
CA PHE A 48 13.13 -9.12 6.83
C PHE A 48 14.51 -9.71 6.53
N LYS A 49 15.24 -10.20 7.55
CA LYS A 49 16.46 -10.99 7.35
C LYS A 49 16.20 -12.24 6.52
N PHE A 50 15.07 -12.91 6.74
CA PHE A 50 14.67 -14.07 5.95
C PHE A 50 14.37 -13.69 4.50
N ALA A 51 13.58 -12.65 4.26
CA ALA A 51 13.32 -12.14 2.92
C ALA A 51 14.63 -11.81 2.18
N ARG A 52 15.57 -11.11 2.84
CA ARG A 52 16.88 -10.85 2.21
C ARG A 52 17.66 -12.13 1.92
N SER A 53 17.61 -13.13 2.80
CA SER A 53 18.29 -14.42 2.58
C SER A 53 17.77 -15.18 1.36
N LEU A 54 16.52 -14.92 0.97
CA LEU A 54 15.88 -15.48 -0.23
C LEU A 54 16.18 -14.66 -1.51
N GLY A 55 16.82 -13.50 -1.40
CA GLY A 55 17.21 -12.66 -2.55
C GLY A 55 16.32 -11.47 -2.83
N PHE A 56 15.30 -11.19 -2.01
CA PHE A 56 14.52 -9.96 -2.14
C PHE A 56 15.43 -8.72 -2.01
N THR A 57 15.12 -7.68 -2.78
CA THR A 57 15.84 -6.39 -2.80
C THR A 57 15.07 -5.28 -2.08
N GLY A 58 13.85 -5.56 -1.64
CA GLY A 58 13.08 -4.64 -0.83
C GLY A 58 11.79 -5.22 -0.26
N ILE A 59 11.21 -4.48 0.68
CA ILE A 59 9.95 -4.79 1.35
C ILE A 59 8.97 -3.66 1.05
N GLN A 60 7.75 -4.00 0.62
CA GLN A 60 6.66 -3.04 0.53
C GLN A 60 5.70 -3.23 1.69
N LEU A 61 5.56 -2.20 2.53
CA LEU A 61 4.54 -2.14 3.57
C LEU A 61 3.23 -1.62 2.98
N GLY A 62 2.12 -1.89 3.66
CA GLY A 62 0.85 -1.24 3.36
C GLY A 62 0.71 0.13 4.02
N PRO A 63 -0.44 0.82 3.85
CA PRO A 63 -0.70 2.08 4.52
C PRO A 63 -0.61 1.94 6.06
N GLN A 64 0.07 2.87 6.72
CA GLN A 64 0.39 2.76 8.16
C GLN A 64 -0.47 3.68 9.04
N GLY A 65 -1.54 4.25 8.47
CA GLY A 65 -2.40 5.23 9.13
C GLY A 65 -3.29 4.65 10.25
N ILE A 66 -3.77 5.53 11.13
CA ILE A 66 -4.80 5.19 12.12
C ILE A 66 -6.09 4.87 11.38
N THR A 67 -6.60 3.66 11.58
CA THR A 67 -7.87 3.21 10.96
C THR A 67 -9.07 3.52 11.86
N THR A 68 -10.25 3.64 11.26
CA THR A 68 -11.50 3.81 12.01
C THR A 68 -11.77 2.57 12.89
N PRO A 69 -12.16 2.72 14.17
CA PRO A 69 -12.53 1.59 15.00
C PRO A 69 -13.59 0.70 14.33
N GLY A 70 -13.37 -0.61 14.31
CA GLY A 70 -14.24 -1.57 13.62
C GLY A 70 -13.98 -1.72 12.12
N ASN A 71 -13.18 -0.83 11.50
CA ASN A 71 -12.66 -1.00 10.15
C ASN A 71 -11.15 -1.27 10.20
N LEU A 72 -10.76 -2.50 9.88
CA LEU A 72 -9.35 -2.91 9.89
C LEU A 72 -8.63 -2.58 8.58
N SER A 73 -9.34 -2.01 7.60
CA SER A 73 -8.75 -1.67 6.30
C SER A 73 -7.67 -0.59 6.45
N PRO A 74 -6.41 -0.88 6.06
CA PRO A 74 -5.34 0.11 6.00
C PRO A 74 -5.67 1.30 5.09
N TYR A 75 -6.53 1.09 4.09
CA TYR A 75 -6.96 2.11 3.11
C TYR A 75 -7.95 3.14 3.67
N ASP A 76 -8.41 2.93 4.90
CA ASP A 76 -9.12 3.93 5.72
C ASP A 76 -8.18 4.64 6.71
N GLY A 77 -6.88 4.39 6.60
CA GLY A 77 -5.86 4.94 7.47
C GLY A 77 -5.61 6.43 7.22
N THR A 78 -5.32 7.16 8.30
CA THR A 78 -4.87 8.56 8.24
C THR A 78 -3.65 8.76 7.35
N TRP A 79 -3.57 9.91 6.67
CA TRP A 79 -2.47 10.24 5.77
C TRP A 79 -1.17 10.59 6.50
N PHE A 80 -1.26 11.18 7.70
CA PHE A 80 -0.11 11.71 8.42
C PHE A 80 0.25 10.86 9.63
N SER A 81 -0.69 10.71 10.56
CA SER A 81 -0.46 9.96 11.79
C SER A 81 -0.31 8.47 11.53
N ARG A 82 0.64 7.85 12.23
CA ARG A 82 0.85 6.39 12.24
C ARG A 82 -0.09 5.73 13.24
N ASN A 83 -0.49 4.50 12.96
CA ASN A 83 -1.35 3.71 13.83
C ASN A 83 -0.62 3.32 15.14
N PRO A 84 -1.11 3.72 16.33
CA PRO A 84 -0.57 3.27 17.61
C PRO A 84 -0.50 1.75 17.76
N LEU A 85 -1.36 1.01 17.05
CA LEU A 85 -1.34 -0.45 17.04
C LEU A 85 -0.07 -1.05 16.43
N SER A 86 0.72 -0.27 15.69
CA SER A 86 2.02 -0.69 15.17
C SER A 86 3.17 -0.43 16.16
N LEU A 87 2.95 0.16 17.32
CA LEU A 87 4.01 0.40 18.32
C LEU A 87 4.61 -0.92 18.81
N ALA A 88 5.93 -1.10 18.69
CA ALA A 88 6.61 -2.29 19.19
C ALA A 88 7.06 -2.10 20.65
N PRO A 89 6.42 -2.77 21.63
CA PRO A 89 6.61 -2.46 23.04
C PRO A 89 7.96 -2.94 23.60
N LEU A 90 8.53 -4.00 23.03
CA LEU A 90 9.80 -4.56 23.49
C LEU A 90 10.94 -3.53 23.37
N THR A 91 10.96 -2.75 22.30
CA THR A 91 11.95 -1.67 22.09
C THR A 91 11.89 -0.60 23.19
N LEU A 92 10.70 -0.36 23.77
CA LEU A 92 10.48 0.64 24.80
C LEU A 92 11.03 0.21 26.17
N THR A 93 11.43 -1.05 26.31
CA THR A 93 12.10 -1.59 27.51
C THR A 93 13.61 -1.39 27.49
N ARG A 94 14.20 -1.07 26.33
CA ARG A 94 15.64 -0.89 26.18
C ARG A 94 16.14 0.33 26.95
N PRO A 95 17.39 0.35 27.44
CA PRO A 95 17.94 1.46 28.22
C PRO A 95 17.80 2.84 27.57
N GLU A 96 17.91 2.91 26.24
CA GLU A 96 17.82 4.17 25.47
C GLU A 96 16.46 4.86 25.61
N TYR A 97 15.38 4.08 25.67
CA TYR A 97 14.02 4.57 25.85
C TYR A 97 13.60 4.50 27.32
N ASN A 98 13.73 3.30 27.92
CA ASN A 98 13.35 2.97 29.28
C ASN A 98 11.97 3.56 29.63
N LEU A 99 10.98 3.32 28.78
CA LEU A 99 9.62 3.84 28.92
C LEU A 99 8.64 2.80 29.47
N LEU A 100 8.93 1.51 29.29
CA LEU A 100 8.11 0.39 29.75
C LEU A 100 8.97 -0.58 30.58
N ALA A 101 8.47 -1.04 31.74
CA ALA A 101 9.23 -2.04 32.49
C ALA A 101 9.11 -3.43 31.82
N PRO A 102 10.20 -4.22 31.73
CA PRO A 102 10.15 -5.57 31.16
C PRO A 102 9.08 -6.47 31.80
N GLN A 103 8.89 -6.36 33.12
CA GLN A 103 7.89 -7.14 33.87
C GLN A 103 6.45 -6.75 33.51
N GLU A 104 6.20 -5.47 33.18
CA GLU A 104 4.87 -5.02 32.73
C GLU A 104 4.53 -5.59 31.36
N LEU A 105 5.51 -5.62 30.45
CA LEU A 105 5.34 -6.24 29.13
C LEU A 105 5.10 -7.75 29.27
N ALA A 106 5.93 -8.45 30.05
CA ALA A 106 5.79 -9.88 30.29
C ALA A 106 4.39 -10.24 30.84
N ALA A 107 3.89 -9.49 31.82
CA ALA A 107 2.56 -9.70 32.40
C ALA A 107 1.41 -9.43 31.41
N LEU A 108 1.60 -8.53 30.44
CA LEU A 108 0.62 -8.28 29.38
C LEU A 108 0.59 -9.42 28.36
N VAL A 109 1.77 -9.86 27.91
CA VAL A 109 1.93 -10.97 26.97
C VAL A 109 1.39 -12.27 27.55
N GLU A 110 1.72 -12.59 28.81
CA GLU A 110 1.22 -13.79 29.50
C GLU A 110 -0.32 -13.84 29.53
N ARG A 111 -0.97 -12.69 29.73
CA ARG A 111 -2.43 -12.58 29.75
C ARG A 111 -3.06 -12.76 28.36
N ILE A 112 -2.35 -12.41 27.31
CA ILE A 112 -2.81 -12.52 25.92
C ILE A 112 -2.76 -13.97 25.44
N GLY A 113 -1.74 -14.72 25.88
CA GLY A 113 -1.52 -16.10 25.50
C GLY A 113 -0.78 -16.24 24.16
N PRO A 114 -0.77 -17.44 23.56
CA PRO A 114 0.08 -17.75 22.42
C PRO A 114 -0.31 -16.99 21.14
N ALA A 115 0.68 -16.84 20.26
CA ALA A 115 0.53 -16.23 18.95
C ALA A 115 -0.59 -16.88 18.13
N ARG A 116 -1.38 -16.05 17.45
CA ARG A 116 -2.50 -16.47 16.61
C ARG A 116 -2.19 -16.21 15.15
N ASN A 117 -2.71 -17.06 14.27
CA ASN A 117 -2.62 -16.86 12.81
C ASN A 117 -3.54 -15.74 12.29
N ARG A 118 -4.32 -15.10 13.18
CA ARG A 118 -5.15 -13.93 12.86
C ARG A 118 -5.02 -12.84 13.91
N VAL A 119 -5.22 -11.59 13.48
CA VAL A 119 -5.25 -10.39 14.32
C VAL A 119 -6.43 -10.46 15.28
N ASP A 120 -6.17 -10.20 16.56
CA ASP A 120 -7.21 -9.93 17.57
C ASP A 120 -7.21 -8.42 17.87
N ASP A 121 -7.96 -7.66 17.05
CA ASP A 121 -7.98 -6.18 17.13
C ASP A 121 -8.46 -5.65 18.49
N PRO A 122 -9.55 -6.16 19.11
CA PRO A 122 -9.95 -5.73 20.44
C PRO A 122 -8.88 -5.97 21.51
N LEU A 123 -8.18 -7.11 21.44
CA LEU A 123 -7.11 -7.43 22.38
C LEU A 123 -5.89 -6.52 22.18
N ALA A 124 -5.45 -6.34 20.93
CA ALA A 124 -4.34 -5.46 20.59
C ALA A 124 -4.62 -4.01 21.02
N ARG A 125 -5.83 -3.48 20.79
CA ARG A 125 -6.23 -2.14 21.25
C ARG A 125 -6.12 -2.00 22.76
N ARG A 126 -6.72 -2.93 23.53
CA ARG A 126 -6.63 -2.89 25.00
C ARG A 126 -5.20 -2.94 25.51
N ALA A 127 -4.36 -3.78 24.90
CA ALA A 127 -2.95 -3.88 25.28
C ALA A 127 -2.19 -2.58 24.98
N ILE A 128 -2.37 -2.03 23.79
CA ILE A 128 -1.73 -0.78 23.37
C ILE A 128 -2.23 0.43 24.17
N ASP A 129 -3.52 0.52 24.50
CA ASP A 129 -4.06 1.59 25.36
C ASP A 129 -3.43 1.56 26.76
N ARG A 130 -3.24 0.35 27.31
CA ARG A 130 -2.56 0.18 28.60
C ARG A 130 -1.10 0.59 28.52
N ILE A 131 -0.38 0.16 27.49
CA ILE A 131 1.01 0.52 27.26
C ILE A 131 1.16 2.04 27.05
N ALA A 132 0.33 2.62 26.19
CA ALA A 132 0.29 4.05 25.91
C ALA A 132 0.13 4.88 27.18
N THR A 133 -0.74 4.44 28.10
CA THR A 133 -0.91 5.10 29.41
C THR A 133 0.38 5.09 30.22
N LEU A 134 1.04 3.93 30.35
CA LEU A 134 2.28 3.78 31.12
C LEU A 134 3.42 4.61 30.53
N ILE A 135 3.66 4.48 29.22
CA ILE A 135 4.76 5.15 28.55
C ILE A 135 4.54 6.66 28.48
N CYS A 136 3.31 7.16 28.28
CA CYS A 136 3.04 8.59 28.28
C CYS A 136 3.27 9.23 29.66
N LEU A 137 2.91 8.54 30.75
CA LEU A 137 3.18 9.00 32.11
C LEU A 137 4.68 9.12 32.36
N ARG A 138 5.46 8.10 31.97
CA ARG A 138 6.91 8.07 32.15
C ARG A 138 7.61 9.09 31.26
N PHE A 139 7.24 9.15 29.99
CA PHE A 139 7.87 10.04 29.03
C PHE A 139 7.59 11.51 29.36
N ARG A 140 6.40 11.85 29.85
CA ARG A 140 6.09 13.19 30.35
C ARG A 140 7.04 13.63 31.46
N ARG A 141 7.35 12.74 32.42
CA ARG A 141 8.34 13.03 33.47
C ARG A 141 9.73 13.27 32.88
N ILE A 142 10.16 12.42 31.95
CA ILE A 142 11.44 12.58 31.24
C ILE A 142 11.52 13.93 30.52
N VAL A 143 10.47 14.33 29.79
CA VAL A 143 10.43 15.62 29.06
C VAL A 143 10.44 16.81 30.01
N ASN A 144 9.78 16.72 31.16
CA ASN A 144 9.73 17.79 32.16
C ASN A 144 11.05 17.93 32.94
N ASP A 145 11.61 16.81 33.39
CA ASP A 145 12.75 16.78 34.30
C ASP A 145 14.08 16.80 33.54
N GLN A 146 14.07 16.40 32.26
CA GLN A 146 15.23 16.30 31.36
C GLN A 146 16.48 15.67 31.99
N PRO A 147 16.37 14.48 32.62
CA PRO A 147 17.51 13.82 33.25
C PRO A 147 18.62 13.56 32.22
N PRO A 148 19.92 13.73 32.59
CA PRO A 148 21.03 13.67 31.63
C PRO A 148 21.05 12.46 30.67
N PRO A 149 20.74 11.21 31.10
CA PRO A 149 20.72 10.07 30.20
C PRO A 149 19.70 10.16 29.06
N PHE A 150 18.64 10.97 29.23
CA PHE A 150 17.53 11.08 28.28
C PHE A 150 17.50 12.42 27.51
N LEU A 151 18.52 13.27 27.67
CA LEU A 151 18.64 14.51 26.90
C LEU A 151 18.60 14.30 25.37
N PRO A 152 19.23 13.25 24.80
CA PRO A 152 19.10 12.96 23.37
C PRO A 152 17.64 12.68 22.96
N LEU A 153 16.91 11.89 23.75
CA LEU A 153 15.51 11.56 23.51
C LEU A 153 14.62 12.81 23.53
N CYS A 154 14.82 13.69 24.52
CA CYS A 154 14.12 14.97 24.60
C CYS A 154 14.42 15.90 23.41
N THR A 155 15.67 15.91 22.94
CA THR A 155 16.10 16.72 21.78
C THR A 155 15.48 16.21 20.48
N SER A 156 15.49 14.89 20.27
CA SER A 156 14.82 14.25 19.13
C SER A 156 13.33 14.52 19.14
N TYR A 157 12.68 14.45 20.32
CA TYR A 157 11.27 14.77 20.46
C TYR A 157 10.95 16.23 20.10
N ALA A 158 11.72 17.19 20.63
CA ALA A 158 11.53 18.60 20.30
C ALA A 158 11.70 18.87 18.78
N THR A 159 12.67 18.20 18.15
CA THR A 159 12.89 18.26 16.69
C THR A 159 11.71 17.69 15.92
N PHE A 160 11.19 16.53 16.35
CA PHE A 160 10.01 15.92 15.76
C PHE A 160 8.79 16.84 15.86
N GLN A 161 8.53 17.41 17.04
CA GLN A 161 7.40 18.34 17.23
C GLN A 161 7.51 19.56 16.32
N LYS A 162 8.70 20.16 16.21
CA LYS A 162 8.92 21.31 15.33
C LYS A 162 8.67 20.96 13.87
N THR A 163 9.25 19.85 13.41
CA THR A 163 9.19 19.38 12.01
C THR A 163 7.78 18.99 11.59
N ASN A 164 6.99 18.45 12.52
CA ASN A 164 5.67 17.88 12.24
C ASN A 164 4.50 18.70 12.81
N SER A 165 4.78 19.91 13.31
CA SER A 165 3.83 20.75 14.06
C SER A 165 2.47 20.94 13.38
N ASP A 166 2.44 21.17 12.06
CA ASP A 166 1.21 21.39 11.30
C ASP A 166 0.23 20.20 11.42
N TRP A 167 0.67 18.99 11.04
CA TRP A 167 -0.21 17.82 11.06
C TRP A 167 -0.40 17.25 12.47
N LEU A 168 0.62 17.34 13.32
CA LEU A 168 0.58 16.77 14.66
C LEU A 168 -0.44 17.48 15.55
N TYR A 169 -0.53 18.81 15.41
CA TYR A 169 -1.50 19.61 16.14
C TYR A 169 -2.95 19.29 15.74
N ARG A 170 -3.24 19.27 14.43
CA ARG A 170 -4.60 18.99 13.94
C ARG A 170 -5.06 17.57 14.29
N ASP A 171 -4.19 16.59 14.16
CA ASP A 171 -4.53 15.20 14.44
C ASP A 171 -4.72 14.96 15.94
N GLY A 172 -3.91 15.62 16.78
CA GLY A 172 -4.08 15.59 18.23
C GLY A 172 -5.39 16.21 18.70
N LEU A 173 -5.84 17.30 18.05
CA LEU A 173 -7.16 17.89 18.30
C LEU A 173 -8.30 16.95 17.88
N TYR A 174 -8.19 16.29 16.73
CA TYR A 174 -9.20 15.34 16.29
C TYR A 174 -9.37 14.18 17.28
N GLU A 175 -8.27 13.55 17.71
CA GLU A 175 -8.35 12.41 18.63
C GLU A 175 -8.93 12.78 20.00
N LEU A 176 -8.59 13.98 20.48
CA LEU A 176 -9.19 14.53 21.68
C LEU A 176 -10.71 14.75 21.51
N LEU A 177 -11.13 15.41 20.42
CA LEU A 177 -12.54 15.67 20.15
C LEU A 177 -13.33 14.38 19.97
N LYS A 178 -12.78 13.41 19.25
CA LYS A 178 -13.36 12.07 19.12
C LYS A 178 -13.60 11.44 20.49
N THR A 179 -12.67 11.57 21.42
CA THR A 179 -12.84 11.08 22.80
C THR A 179 -13.94 11.85 23.54
N CYS A 180 -13.97 13.19 23.44
CA CYS A 180 -15.02 14.03 24.04
C CYS A 180 -16.43 13.69 23.51
N HIS A 181 -16.54 13.28 22.25
CA HIS A 181 -17.79 12.86 21.61
C HIS A 181 -18.06 11.34 21.71
N GLY A 182 -17.39 10.64 22.64
CA GLY A 182 -17.66 9.23 22.94
C GLY A 182 -17.22 8.26 21.85
N GLY A 183 -16.18 8.59 21.09
CA GLY A 183 -15.60 7.76 20.03
C GLY A 183 -16.24 7.93 18.65
N ARG A 184 -17.29 8.76 18.54
CA ARG A 184 -18.03 9.00 17.29
C ARG A 184 -17.19 9.73 16.23
N LEU A 185 -17.55 9.54 14.97
CA LEU A 185 -16.93 10.25 13.86
C LEU A 185 -17.41 11.71 13.82
N TRP A 186 -16.62 12.59 13.20
CA TRP A 186 -16.87 14.03 13.24
C TRP A 186 -18.23 14.44 12.67
N ARG A 187 -18.77 13.69 11.71
CA ARG A 187 -20.11 13.93 11.14
C ARG A 187 -21.24 13.75 12.15
N GLU A 188 -20.98 12.98 13.21
CA GLU A 188 -21.94 12.65 14.27
C GLU A 188 -21.74 13.49 15.55
N TRP A 189 -20.77 14.41 15.55
CA TRP A 189 -20.54 15.31 16.69
C TRP A 189 -21.68 16.31 16.79
N GLY A 190 -22.22 16.49 18.00
CA GLY A 190 -23.39 17.35 18.22
C GLY A 190 -23.10 18.85 18.09
N LEU A 191 -21.83 19.27 18.22
CA LEU A 191 -21.41 20.67 18.22
C LEU A 191 -20.86 21.10 16.86
N ASP A 192 -21.52 22.07 16.24
CA ASP A 192 -21.14 22.58 14.91
C ASP A 192 -19.74 23.17 14.86
N GLU A 193 -19.36 23.88 15.93
CA GLU A 193 -18.04 24.45 16.15
C GLU A 193 -16.90 23.42 16.21
N ASP A 194 -17.18 22.17 16.62
CA ASP A 194 -16.21 21.07 16.57
C ASP A 194 -16.13 20.46 15.16
N ARG A 195 -17.27 20.34 14.49
CA ARG A 195 -17.33 19.86 13.11
C ARG A 195 -16.59 20.79 12.16
N HIS A 196 -16.65 22.10 12.40
CA HIS A 196 -16.04 23.13 11.55
C HIS A 196 -14.88 23.85 12.23
N LEU A 197 -14.13 23.16 13.10
CA LEU A 197 -13.08 23.76 13.93
C LEU A 197 -12.00 24.52 13.14
N PHE A 198 -11.69 24.09 11.91
CA PHE A 198 -10.72 24.75 11.04
C PHE A 198 -11.33 25.79 10.08
N ALA A 199 -12.65 25.97 10.12
CA ALA A 199 -13.33 27.09 9.48
C ALA A 199 -13.38 28.29 10.45
N ALA A 200 -13.56 29.51 9.91
CA ALA A 200 -13.76 30.68 10.76
C ALA A 200 -15.13 30.63 11.46
N PRO A 201 -15.25 30.97 12.77
CA PRO A 201 -14.23 31.50 13.69
C PRO A 201 -13.64 30.44 14.67
N GLY A 202 -13.12 29.31 14.20
CA GLY A 202 -12.67 28.20 15.07
C GLY A 202 -11.37 28.39 15.85
N ALA A 203 -10.56 29.43 15.55
CA ALA A 203 -9.24 29.64 16.18
C ALA A 203 -9.31 29.83 17.71
N LEU A 204 -10.31 30.57 18.22
CA LEU A 204 -10.49 30.76 19.67
C LEU A 204 -10.83 29.43 20.36
N ARG A 205 -11.65 28.61 19.71
CA ARG A 205 -12.01 27.29 20.20
C ARG A 205 -10.80 26.36 20.22
N GLN A 206 -10.00 26.34 19.15
CA GLN A 206 -8.74 25.58 19.09
C GLN A 206 -7.79 25.95 20.25
N ALA A 207 -7.57 27.24 20.48
CA ALA A 207 -6.70 27.72 21.56
C ALA A 207 -7.24 27.34 22.94
N THR A 208 -8.55 27.49 23.16
CA THR A 208 -9.21 27.11 24.42
C THR A 208 -9.10 25.61 24.69
N PHE A 209 -9.39 24.79 23.67
CA PHE A 209 -9.33 23.34 23.78
C PHE A 209 -7.90 22.86 24.04
N TYR A 210 -6.92 23.41 23.33
CA TYR A 210 -5.52 23.10 23.54
C TYR A 210 -5.08 23.43 24.97
N ARG A 211 -5.39 24.63 25.48
CA ARG A 211 -5.02 25.02 26.86
C ARG A 211 -5.63 24.09 27.91
N ARG A 212 -6.90 23.69 27.73
CA ARG A 212 -7.59 22.80 28.68
C ARG A 212 -7.09 21.36 28.64
N HIS A 213 -6.65 20.89 27.47
CA HIS A 213 -6.35 19.47 27.23
C HIS A 213 -4.93 19.22 26.71
N TRP A 214 -3.99 20.12 26.96
CA TRP A 214 -2.62 20.06 26.44
C TRP A 214 -1.92 18.74 26.77
N GLN A 215 -2.23 18.11 27.91
CA GLN A 215 -1.68 16.82 28.31
C GLN A 215 -2.14 15.67 27.41
N ALA A 216 -3.41 15.66 26.99
CA ALA A 216 -3.93 14.62 26.10
C ALA A 216 -3.35 14.77 24.69
N ILE A 217 -3.24 16.01 24.21
CA ILE A 217 -2.59 16.32 22.92
C ILE A 217 -1.09 15.99 22.99
N GLY A 218 -0.44 16.26 24.12
CA GLY A 218 0.94 15.84 24.40
C GLY A 218 1.11 14.33 24.36
N ASN A 219 0.19 13.56 24.96
CA ASN A 219 0.22 12.10 24.89
C ASN A 219 0.12 11.59 23.45
N PHE A 220 -0.77 12.17 22.63
CA PHE A 220 -0.84 11.85 21.22
C PHE A 220 0.50 12.12 20.51
N SER A 221 1.08 13.29 20.75
CA SER A 221 2.39 13.70 20.23
C SER A 221 3.52 12.74 20.63
N TYR A 222 3.54 12.29 21.89
CA TYR A 222 4.49 11.30 22.40
C TYR A 222 4.41 9.98 21.63
N ILE A 223 3.21 9.44 21.43
CA ILE A 223 3.02 8.17 20.71
C ILE A 223 3.47 8.30 19.25
N GLN A 224 3.10 9.40 18.58
CA GLN A 224 3.51 9.63 17.19
C GLN A 224 5.04 9.76 17.06
N PHE A 225 5.70 10.42 18.01
CA PHE A 225 7.17 10.48 18.05
C PHE A 225 7.82 9.10 18.20
N LEU A 226 7.31 8.25 19.11
CA LEU A 226 7.87 6.92 19.31
C LEU A 226 7.68 6.03 18.06
N LEU A 227 6.56 6.15 17.36
CA LEU A 227 6.33 5.47 16.09
C LEU A 227 7.27 5.98 14.98
N ASP A 228 7.54 7.28 14.94
CA ASP A 228 8.50 7.89 14.00
C ASP A 228 9.94 7.40 14.27
N ALA A 229 10.37 7.38 15.53
CA ALA A 229 11.67 6.87 15.93
C ALA A 229 11.84 5.37 15.60
N GLN A 230 10.82 4.54 15.88
CA GLN A 230 10.81 3.13 15.51
C GLN A 230 10.82 2.91 13.99
N HIS A 231 10.15 3.79 13.23
CA HIS A 231 10.16 3.73 11.77
C HIS A 231 11.52 4.10 11.19
N LEU A 232 12.22 5.07 11.78
CA LEU A 232 13.60 5.39 11.41
C LEU A 232 14.55 4.21 11.69
N GLU A 233 14.42 3.56 12.86
CA GLU A 233 15.19 2.34 13.18
C GLU A 233 14.92 1.22 12.16
N LEU A 234 13.67 1.03 11.75
CA LEU A 234 13.29 0.07 10.70
C LEU A 234 13.96 0.42 9.36
N HIS A 235 13.91 1.68 8.95
CA HIS A 235 14.49 2.12 7.68
C HIS A 235 16.00 1.86 7.64
N GLU A 236 16.72 2.21 8.71
CA GLU A 236 18.15 1.90 8.84
C GLU A 236 18.41 0.39 8.88
N HIS A 237 17.56 -0.39 9.55
CA HIS A 237 17.68 -1.84 9.58
C HIS A 237 17.55 -2.46 8.18
N CYS A 238 16.52 -2.07 7.42
CA CYS A 238 16.31 -2.52 6.04
C CYS A 238 17.50 -2.12 5.15
N ARG A 239 17.98 -0.88 5.25
CA ARG A 239 19.15 -0.40 4.50
C ARG A 239 20.40 -1.21 4.83
N GLY A 240 20.64 -1.52 6.10
CA GLY A 240 21.76 -2.38 6.54
C GLY A 240 21.69 -3.82 6.00
N LEU A 241 20.48 -4.31 5.67
CA LEU A 241 20.29 -5.60 4.99
C LEU A 241 20.40 -5.50 3.45
N GLY A 242 20.46 -4.29 2.90
CA GLY A 242 20.35 -4.06 1.45
C GLY A 242 18.92 -4.22 0.93
N LEU A 243 17.91 -4.00 1.77
CA LEU A 243 16.50 -3.98 1.41
C LEU A 243 16.02 -2.53 1.32
N LYS A 244 15.48 -2.14 0.16
CA LYS A 244 14.71 -0.90 0.05
C LYS A 244 13.38 -1.03 0.80
N LEU A 245 12.95 0.02 1.48
CA LEU A 245 11.65 0.08 2.13
C LEU A 245 10.67 0.89 1.26
N PHE A 246 9.62 0.22 0.77
CA PHE A 246 8.55 0.84 -0.01
C PHE A 246 7.34 1.09 0.88
N GLY A 247 6.81 2.31 0.82
CA GLY A 247 5.53 2.69 1.42
C GLY A 247 4.38 2.52 0.43
N ASP A 248 3.16 2.53 0.94
CA ASP A 248 1.94 2.50 0.14
C ASP A 248 1.13 3.78 0.36
N CYS A 249 1.02 4.56 -0.70
CA CYS A 249 0.29 5.81 -0.73
C CYS A 249 -1.15 5.54 -1.18
N GLN A 250 -2.03 5.21 -0.22
CA GLN A 250 -3.45 4.94 -0.46
C GLN A 250 -4.14 6.11 -1.18
N ILE A 251 -5.05 5.82 -2.13
CA ILE A 251 -5.82 6.91 -2.75
C ILE A 251 -6.88 7.48 -1.79
N GLY A 252 -7.41 6.61 -0.92
CA GLY A 252 -8.45 6.94 0.04
C GLY A 252 -8.00 7.96 1.08
N MET A 253 -8.93 8.82 1.50
CA MET A 253 -8.74 9.80 2.57
C MET A 253 -9.57 9.38 3.78
N SER A 254 -8.94 9.32 4.96
CA SER A 254 -9.63 8.96 6.20
C SER A 254 -10.65 10.03 6.63
N ASP A 255 -11.61 9.66 7.48
CA ASP A 255 -12.55 10.63 8.05
C ASP A 255 -11.86 11.77 8.82
N ARG A 256 -10.70 11.50 9.45
CA ARG A 256 -9.92 12.53 10.15
C ARG A 256 -9.33 13.54 9.16
N ASP A 257 -8.70 13.05 8.11
CA ASP A 257 -8.10 13.92 7.09
C ASP A 257 -9.21 14.72 6.39
N ALA A 258 -10.36 14.08 6.14
CA ALA A 258 -11.55 14.73 5.58
C ALA A 258 -12.11 15.84 6.49
N TRP A 259 -12.10 15.64 7.81
CA TRP A 259 -12.52 16.67 8.78
C TRP A 259 -11.67 17.93 8.68
N TYR A 260 -10.35 17.81 8.58
CA TYR A 260 -9.48 18.96 8.35
C TYR A 260 -9.67 19.56 6.95
N ALA A 261 -9.79 18.70 5.93
CA ALA A 261 -9.82 19.11 4.54
C ALA A 261 -11.13 19.73 4.06
N GLN A 262 -12.20 19.73 4.87
CA GLN A 262 -13.56 20.16 4.49
C GLN A 262 -13.62 21.40 3.59
N GLY A 263 -12.84 22.45 3.90
CA GLY A 263 -12.84 23.71 3.15
C GLY A 263 -12.29 23.61 1.72
N PHE A 264 -11.74 22.46 1.33
CA PHE A 264 -11.15 22.20 0.02
C PHE A 264 -11.41 20.78 -0.52
N LEU A 265 -12.50 20.14 -0.06
CA LEU A 265 -13.04 18.92 -0.67
C LEU A 265 -14.07 19.27 -1.75
N LEU A 266 -14.16 18.45 -2.79
CA LEU A 266 -15.14 18.58 -3.87
C LEU A 266 -16.54 18.24 -3.34
N PRO A 267 -17.50 19.19 -3.29
CA PRO A 267 -18.83 18.92 -2.78
C PRO A 267 -19.67 18.06 -3.74
N GLY A 268 -20.50 17.18 -3.16
CA GLY A 268 -21.50 16.40 -3.90
C GLY A 268 -20.98 15.21 -4.71
N TYR A 269 -19.66 15.00 -4.73
CA TYR A 269 -19.01 13.89 -5.43
C TYR A 269 -18.05 13.13 -4.50
N VAL A 270 -17.94 11.82 -4.74
CA VAL A 270 -16.99 10.92 -4.07
C VAL A 270 -16.31 10.03 -5.11
N LEU A 271 -15.13 9.51 -4.75
CA LEU A 271 -14.34 8.61 -5.58
C LEU A 271 -14.87 7.18 -5.51
N GLY A 272 -14.81 6.48 -6.65
CA GLY A 272 -14.96 5.04 -6.73
C GLY A 272 -14.19 4.48 -7.92
N ALA A 273 -14.43 3.20 -8.23
CA ALA A 273 -13.97 2.59 -9.48
C ALA A 273 -15.15 2.31 -10.41
N PRO A 274 -14.99 2.51 -11.73
CA PRO A 274 -16.03 2.17 -12.70
C PRO A 274 -16.25 0.66 -12.80
N PRO A 275 -17.33 0.23 -13.49
CA PRO A 275 -17.43 -1.13 -14.01
C PRO A 275 -16.15 -1.58 -14.72
N SER A 276 -15.74 -2.82 -14.49
CA SER A 276 -14.57 -3.42 -15.11
C SER A 276 -14.75 -4.92 -15.33
N ARG A 277 -13.88 -5.53 -16.14
CA ARG A 277 -13.88 -6.98 -16.40
C ARG A 277 -13.88 -7.82 -15.12
N THR A 278 -13.17 -7.38 -14.08
CA THR A 278 -13.07 -8.10 -12.81
C THR A 278 -14.09 -7.67 -11.76
N HIS A 279 -14.72 -6.50 -11.93
CA HIS A 279 -15.76 -5.97 -11.04
C HIS A 279 -16.85 -5.28 -11.87
N PRO A 280 -17.82 -6.02 -12.43
CA PRO A 280 -18.85 -5.46 -13.31
C PRO A 280 -19.75 -4.41 -12.63
N GLU A 281 -19.95 -4.52 -11.32
CA GLU A 281 -20.77 -3.59 -10.54
C GLU A 281 -20.11 -2.23 -10.26
N GLY A 282 -18.81 -2.08 -10.55
CA GLY A 282 -18.00 -0.97 -10.05
C GLY A 282 -17.73 -1.09 -8.54
N GLN A 283 -17.07 -0.08 -7.97
CA GLN A 283 -16.74 -0.07 -6.54
C GLN A 283 -16.99 1.31 -5.91
N PRO A 284 -18.02 1.47 -5.07
CA PRO A 284 -18.30 2.73 -4.40
C PRO A 284 -17.47 2.87 -3.12
N TRP A 285 -16.26 3.41 -3.24
CA TRP A 285 -15.37 3.57 -2.10
C TRP A 285 -15.77 4.69 -1.12
N ASN A 286 -16.59 5.64 -1.58
CA ASN A 286 -17.06 6.80 -0.81
C ASN A 286 -15.95 7.73 -0.28
N TYR A 287 -14.75 7.70 -0.88
CA TYR A 287 -13.69 8.61 -0.47
C TYR A 287 -13.96 10.04 -0.98
N PRO A 288 -13.77 11.06 -0.12
CA PRO A 288 -13.81 12.43 -0.58
C PRO A 288 -12.60 12.74 -1.48
N LEU A 289 -12.76 13.74 -2.34
CA LEU A 289 -11.73 14.18 -3.29
C LEU A 289 -11.35 15.63 -3.04
N LEU A 290 -10.10 15.96 -3.30
CA LEU A 290 -9.62 17.34 -3.25
C LEU A 290 -10.25 18.15 -4.40
N ASP A 291 -10.79 19.33 -4.09
CA ASP A 291 -11.43 20.22 -5.06
C ASP A 291 -10.40 20.84 -6.03
N PRO A 292 -10.49 20.60 -7.35
CA PRO A 292 -9.59 21.19 -8.33
C PRO A 292 -9.53 22.72 -8.29
N ARG A 293 -10.62 23.41 -7.90
CA ARG A 293 -10.64 24.88 -7.71
C ARG A 293 -9.70 25.36 -6.62
N LYS A 294 -9.29 24.47 -5.72
CA LYS A 294 -8.39 24.75 -4.59
C LYS A 294 -6.95 24.31 -4.86
N TYR A 295 -6.64 23.86 -6.08
CA TYR A 295 -5.28 23.43 -6.44
C TYR A 295 -4.33 24.62 -6.53
N PHE A 296 -4.79 25.73 -7.10
CA PHE A 296 -4.01 26.97 -7.22
C PHE A 296 -4.80 28.14 -6.66
N SER A 297 -4.11 29.14 -6.12
CA SER A 297 -4.67 30.46 -5.86
C SER A 297 -3.91 31.53 -6.65
N ILE A 298 -4.59 32.62 -6.97
CA ILE A 298 -3.99 33.77 -7.65
C ILE A 298 -3.31 34.60 -6.56
N ALA A 299 -1.99 34.77 -6.65
CA ALA A 299 -1.22 35.62 -5.73
C ALA A 299 -1.10 37.06 -6.27
N THR A 300 -0.98 37.20 -7.60
CA THR A 300 -0.99 38.42 -8.41
C THR A 300 -1.43 38.04 -9.84
N ASP A 301 -1.74 38.99 -10.73
CA ASP A 301 -2.22 38.75 -12.10
C ASP A 301 -1.33 37.82 -12.96
N VAL A 302 -0.11 37.51 -12.52
CA VAL A 302 0.89 36.74 -13.29
C VAL A 302 1.45 35.51 -12.54
N GLN A 303 1.20 35.34 -11.23
CA GLN A 303 1.74 34.21 -10.45
C GLN A 303 0.66 33.37 -9.75
N ARG A 304 0.56 32.09 -10.17
CA ARG A 304 -0.20 31.05 -9.47
C ARG A 304 0.64 30.49 -8.33
N GLN A 305 0.12 30.52 -7.12
CA GLN A 305 0.69 29.79 -5.98
C GLN A 305 -0.11 28.50 -5.72
N ARG A 306 0.52 27.49 -5.11
CA ARG A 306 -0.17 26.26 -4.70
C ARG A 306 -1.27 26.60 -3.70
N GLY A 307 -2.51 26.24 -3.98
CA GLY A 307 -3.67 26.39 -3.12
C GLY A 307 -3.71 25.35 -1.99
N SER A 308 -4.75 25.40 -1.16
CA SER A 308 -4.85 24.56 0.05
C SER A 308 -4.82 23.07 -0.26
N ALA A 309 -5.51 22.61 -1.31
CA ALA A 309 -5.55 21.21 -1.69
C ALA A 309 -4.18 20.69 -2.15
N LEU A 310 -3.46 21.42 -3.01
CA LEU A 310 -2.12 21.01 -3.44
C LEU A 310 -1.11 21.02 -2.28
N ARG A 311 -1.15 22.03 -1.40
CA ARG A 311 -0.24 22.07 -0.24
C ARG A 311 -0.49 20.90 0.72
N PHE A 312 -1.75 20.53 0.94
CA PHE A 312 -2.09 19.38 1.78
C PHE A 312 -1.59 18.07 1.18
N PHE A 313 -1.81 17.84 -0.11
CA PHE A 313 -1.29 16.66 -0.81
C PHE A 313 0.24 16.66 -0.88
N GLN A 314 0.87 17.80 -1.14
CA GLN A 314 2.32 17.95 -1.15
C GLN A 314 2.93 17.56 0.21
N ALA A 315 2.36 18.06 1.32
CA ALA A 315 2.84 17.72 2.66
C ALA A 315 2.77 16.22 2.94
N ARG A 316 1.72 15.54 2.43
CA ARG A 316 1.63 14.08 2.49
C ARG A 316 2.77 13.42 1.71
N MET A 317 2.98 13.83 0.46
CA MET A 317 4.03 13.25 -0.38
C MET A 317 5.43 13.50 0.21
N GLU A 318 5.67 14.68 0.80
CA GLU A 318 6.95 15.01 1.43
C GLU A 318 7.20 14.16 2.66
N LYS A 319 6.16 13.92 3.47
CA LYS A 319 6.25 13.00 4.59
C LYS A 319 6.63 11.60 4.13
N LEU A 320 5.89 11.04 3.16
CA LEU A 320 6.14 9.70 2.64
C LEU A 320 7.54 9.57 2.01
N ALA A 321 7.98 10.55 1.22
CA ALA A 321 9.30 10.53 0.60
C ALA A 321 10.47 10.61 1.60
N ARG A 322 10.25 11.18 2.80
CA ARG A 322 11.25 11.14 3.89
C ARG A 322 11.31 9.78 4.60
N GLU A 323 10.22 9.03 4.57
CA GLU A 323 10.04 7.81 5.38
C GLU A 323 10.33 6.53 4.60
N PHE A 324 10.43 6.60 3.28
CA PHE A 324 10.54 5.43 2.41
C PHE A 324 11.53 5.68 1.25
N ASP A 325 12.17 4.61 0.78
CA ASP A 325 13.03 4.63 -0.42
C ASP A 325 12.21 4.59 -1.72
N GLY A 326 10.99 4.06 -1.66
CA GLY A 326 10.06 3.98 -2.77
C GLY A 326 8.60 4.04 -2.32
N LEU A 327 7.69 4.33 -3.24
CA LEU A 327 6.26 4.42 -2.99
C LEU A 327 5.47 3.64 -4.04
N ARG A 328 4.58 2.78 -3.57
CA ARG A 328 3.42 2.35 -4.36
C ARG A 328 2.40 3.49 -4.33
N LEU A 329 2.01 4.01 -5.49
CA LEU A 329 0.84 4.86 -5.62
C LEU A 329 -0.36 3.97 -5.91
N ASP A 330 -1.25 3.86 -4.93
CA ASP A 330 -2.53 3.19 -5.03
C ASP A 330 -3.44 3.95 -5.99
N HIS A 331 -4.06 3.24 -6.95
CA HIS A 331 -5.02 3.78 -7.90
C HIS A 331 -4.68 5.19 -8.44
N PRO A 332 -3.58 5.36 -9.18
CA PRO A 332 -3.13 6.68 -9.64
C PRO A 332 -4.14 7.38 -10.55
N HIS A 333 -5.12 6.65 -11.10
CA HIS A 333 -6.30 7.23 -11.76
C HIS A 333 -6.97 8.28 -10.90
N GLY A 334 -7.02 8.10 -9.57
CA GLY A 334 -7.59 9.04 -8.62
C GLY A 334 -6.90 10.41 -8.59
N LEU A 335 -5.60 10.45 -8.96
CA LEU A 335 -4.79 11.67 -9.05
C LEU A 335 -4.78 12.28 -10.45
N ILE A 336 -5.05 11.47 -11.47
CA ILE A 336 -4.92 11.86 -12.89
C ILE A 336 -6.28 12.10 -13.52
N CYS A 337 -7.17 11.12 -13.53
CA CYS A 337 -8.49 11.20 -14.17
C CYS A 337 -9.51 10.38 -13.36
N PRO A 338 -9.93 10.88 -12.18
CA PRO A 338 -10.70 10.10 -11.21
C PRO A 338 -12.09 9.77 -11.73
N TRP A 339 -12.55 8.56 -11.41
CA TRP A 339 -13.95 8.17 -11.58
C TRP A 339 -14.77 8.60 -10.36
N VAL A 340 -15.75 9.47 -10.59
CA VAL A 340 -16.54 10.10 -9.53
C VAL A 340 -18.01 9.79 -9.68
N TYR A 341 -18.72 9.69 -8.56
CA TYR A 341 -20.17 9.53 -8.53
C TYR A 341 -20.80 10.42 -7.46
N ARG A 342 -22.13 10.61 -7.57
CA ARG A 342 -22.89 11.48 -6.66
C ARG A 342 -22.89 10.89 -5.25
N ALA A 343 -22.48 11.70 -4.28
CA ALA A 343 -22.50 11.32 -2.87
C ALA A 343 -23.93 11.20 -2.33
N GLY A 344 -24.10 10.41 -1.26
CA GLY A 344 -25.36 10.34 -0.50
C GLY A 344 -26.54 9.66 -1.19
N LYS A 345 -26.29 8.88 -2.26
CA LYS A 345 -27.33 8.10 -2.93
C LYS A 345 -27.70 6.86 -2.11
N PRO A 346 -28.99 6.45 -2.03
CA PRO A 346 -29.40 5.26 -1.29
C PRO A 346 -28.75 3.97 -1.79
N ASP A 347 -28.58 3.84 -3.10
CA ASP A 347 -27.84 2.74 -3.73
C ASP A 347 -26.48 3.27 -4.23
N PRO A 348 -25.39 3.03 -3.48
CA PRO A 348 -24.06 3.47 -3.88
C PRO A 348 -23.53 2.70 -5.10
N PHE A 349 -23.97 1.45 -5.33
CA PHE A 349 -23.56 0.66 -6.48
C PHE A 349 -24.20 1.17 -7.77
N ALA A 350 -25.50 1.50 -7.74
CA ALA A 350 -26.14 2.19 -8.87
C ALA A 350 -25.48 3.54 -9.15
N ALA A 351 -25.15 4.31 -8.10
CA ALA A 351 -24.51 5.61 -8.26
C ALA A 351 -23.12 5.50 -8.90
N VAL A 352 -22.28 4.55 -8.49
CA VAL A 352 -20.94 4.39 -9.06
C VAL A 352 -20.97 3.89 -10.51
N ARG A 353 -21.93 3.03 -10.88
CA ARG A 353 -22.13 2.61 -12.28
C ARG A 353 -22.51 3.76 -13.20
N GLN A 354 -23.28 4.73 -12.68
CA GLN A 354 -23.68 5.93 -13.41
C GLN A 354 -22.63 7.05 -13.32
N GLY A 355 -21.49 6.82 -12.67
CA GLY A 355 -20.44 7.81 -12.51
C GLY A 355 -19.83 8.32 -13.82
N ALA A 356 -18.85 9.20 -13.66
CA ALA A 356 -18.15 9.81 -14.79
C ALA A 356 -16.71 10.20 -14.42
N ARG A 357 -15.88 10.47 -15.42
CA ARG A 357 -14.50 10.93 -15.21
C ARG A 357 -14.48 12.43 -14.93
N LEU A 358 -13.96 12.85 -13.77
CA LEU A 358 -14.00 14.25 -13.30
C LEU A 358 -13.49 15.24 -14.36
N PHE A 359 -12.37 14.92 -15.00
CA PHE A 359 -11.72 15.80 -15.98
C PHE A 359 -12.07 15.47 -17.43
N ALA A 360 -12.94 14.49 -17.68
CA ALA A 360 -13.31 14.05 -19.04
C ALA A 360 -14.83 14.03 -19.28
N SER A 361 -15.55 14.99 -18.67
CA SER A 361 -17.01 15.08 -18.72
C SER A 361 -17.50 16.52 -19.02
N PRO A 362 -17.25 17.07 -20.22
CA PRO A 362 -17.56 18.45 -20.57
C PRO A 362 -19.07 18.79 -20.67
N HIS A 363 -19.94 17.81 -20.98
CA HIS A 363 -21.35 18.08 -21.24
C HIS A 363 -22.28 16.90 -20.89
N LEU A 364 -22.16 16.37 -19.67
CA LEU A 364 -23.04 15.30 -19.18
C LEU A 364 -24.26 15.84 -18.44
N ALA A 365 -25.47 15.55 -18.95
CA ALA A 365 -26.73 16.03 -18.37
C ALA A 365 -27.01 15.51 -16.94
N ASP A 366 -26.56 14.30 -16.62
CA ASP A 366 -26.64 13.68 -15.29
C ASP A 366 -25.54 14.14 -14.33
N HIS A 367 -24.48 14.78 -14.87
CA HIS A 367 -23.34 15.30 -14.13
C HIS A 367 -22.92 16.73 -14.58
N PRO A 368 -23.83 17.71 -14.59
CA PRO A 368 -23.57 19.04 -15.16
C PRO A 368 -22.44 19.80 -14.44
N GLY A 369 -22.25 19.53 -13.15
CA GLY A 369 -21.17 20.14 -12.35
C GLY A 369 -19.76 19.66 -12.71
N LEU A 370 -19.60 18.65 -13.58
CA LEU A 370 -18.27 18.21 -14.02
C LEU A 370 -17.72 19.03 -15.20
N ALA A 371 -18.58 19.74 -15.91
CA ALA A 371 -18.20 20.53 -17.08
C ALA A 371 -17.12 21.59 -16.75
N GLU A 372 -17.19 22.21 -15.57
CA GLU A 372 -16.20 23.21 -15.12
C GLU A 372 -14.79 22.64 -14.96
N PHE A 373 -14.66 21.33 -14.77
CA PHE A 373 -13.39 20.64 -14.55
C PHE A 373 -12.85 19.94 -15.80
N ALA A 374 -13.63 19.87 -16.88
CA ALA A 374 -13.22 19.15 -18.08
C ALA A 374 -11.93 19.75 -18.68
N ILE A 375 -10.98 18.86 -18.99
CA ILE A 375 -9.73 19.21 -19.66
C ILE A 375 -9.86 18.97 -21.17
N VAL A 376 -10.55 17.90 -21.53
CA VAL A 376 -10.85 17.52 -22.92
C VAL A 376 -11.92 18.41 -23.53
N ARG A 377 -11.82 18.60 -24.84
CA ARG A 377 -12.86 19.19 -25.68
C ARG A 377 -13.83 18.10 -26.18
N PRO A 378 -15.06 18.45 -26.58
CA PRO A 378 -16.04 17.48 -27.08
C PRO A 378 -15.56 16.63 -28.27
N ASP A 379 -14.75 17.18 -29.15
CA ASP A 379 -14.20 16.48 -30.33
C ASP A 379 -13.15 15.41 -29.99
N GLN A 380 -12.65 15.40 -28.75
CA GLN A 380 -11.65 14.44 -28.25
C GLN A 380 -12.29 13.25 -27.52
N LEU A 381 -13.62 13.13 -27.58
CA LEU A 381 -14.38 12.07 -26.92
C LEU A 381 -14.94 11.08 -27.93
N ASP A 382 -14.82 9.78 -27.64
CA ASP A 382 -15.59 8.74 -28.33
C ASP A 382 -16.90 8.48 -27.58
N GLU A 383 -17.92 9.26 -27.90
CA GLU A 383 -19.25 9.14 -27.26
C GLU A 383 -19.99 7.84 -27.60
N ARG A 384 -19.46 7.02 -28.51
CA ARG A 384 -19.99 5.69 -28.80
C ARG A 384 -19.49 4.65 -27.79
N ALA A 385 -18.35 4.91 -27.14
CA ALA A 385 -17.80 4.08 -26.09
C ALA A 385 -18.53 4.31 -24.76
N ALA A 386 -18.44 3.35 -23.84
CA ALA A 386 -18.88 3.61 -22.47
C ALA A 386 -17.94 4.61 -21.81
N ARG A 387 -18.46 5.48 -20.93
CA ARG A 387 -17.69 6.54 -20.24
C ARG A 387 -16.46 6.02 -19.47
N TYR A 388 -16.50 4.76 -19.06
CA TYR A 388 -15.42 4.11 -18.32
C TYR A 388 -14.38 3.44 -19.24
N ASP A 389 -14.66 3.28 -20.53
CA ASP A 389 -13.74 2.65 -21.48
C ASP A 389 -12.44 3.43 -21.61
N ASP A 390 -11.36 2.73 -21.93
CA ASP A 390 -10.02 3.33 -21.99
C ASP A 390 -9.89 4.37 -23.11
N ASN A 391 -10.69 4.20 -24.18
CA ASN A 391 -10.73 5.06 -25.36
C ASN A 391 -11.81 6.15 -25.28
N TRP A 392 -12.48 6.35 -24.14
CA TRP A 392 -13.45 7.43 -23.96
C TRP A 392 -12.85 8.80 -24.35
N VAL A 393 -11.57 9.00 -24.02
CA VAL A 393 -10.75 10.10 -24.55
C VAL A 393 -9.85 9.52 -25.64
N THR A 394 -9.84 10.13 -26.81
CA THR A 394 -9.14 9.59 -28.00
C THR A 394 -7.80 10.27 -28.28
N ASP A 395 -7.67 11.55 -27.94
CA ASP A 395 -6.43 12.32 -28.08
C ASP A 395 -6.28 13.38 -26.98
N LEU A 396 -5.07 13.91 -26.84
CA LEU A 396 -4.73 14.99 -25.90
C LEU A 396 -3.55 15.82 -26.44
N ASP A 397 -3.67 17.14 -26.34
CA ASP A 397 -2.57 18.06 -26.55
C ASP A 397 -1.55 17.98 -25.40
N PRO A 398 -0.26 18.29 -25.62
CA PRO A 398 0.76 18.25 -24.57
C PRO A 398 0.40 19.09 -23.32
N GLU A 399 -0.24 20.24 -23.49
CA GLU A 399 -0.72 21.06 -22.37
C GLU A 399 -1.81 20.34 -21.56
N GLN A 400 -2.72 19.63 -22.23
CA GLN A 400 -3.77 18.86 -21.55
C GLN A 400 -3.15 17.73 -20.72
N VAL A 401 -2.14 17.02 -21.25
CA VAL A 401 -1.41 15.99 -20.48
C VAL A 401 -0.81 16.57 -19.20
N ASN A 402 -0.19 17.76 -19.28
CA ASN A 402 0.35 18.46 -18.10
C ASN A 402 -0.75 18.86 -17.09
N ARG A 403 -1.94 19.26 -17.57
CA ARG A 403 -3.08 19.56 -16.69
C ARG A 403 -3.60 18.30 -15.99
N TYR A 404 -3.73 17.18 -16.71
CA TYR A 404 -4.08 15.88 -16.14
C TYR A 404 -3.07 15.41 -15.09
N ALA A 405 -1.80 15.71 -15.29
CA ALA A 405 -0.75 15.41 -14.32
C ALA A 405 -0.82 16.26 -13.04
N GLY A 406 -1.70 17.25 -12.88
CA GLY A 406 -1.63 18.27 -11.81
C GLY A 406 -1.27 17.77 -10.40
N LEU A 407 -2.04 16.82 -9.83
CA LEU A 407 -1.70 16.21 -8.53
C LEU A 407 -0.54 15.22 -8.65
N PHE A 408 -0.54 14.40 -9.71
CA PHE A 408 0.50 13.39 -9.94
C PHE A 408 1.91 13.99 -10.04
N ALA A 409 2.04 15.14 -10.69
CA ALA A 409 3.26 15.91 -10.84
C ALA A 409 3.81 16.36 -9.48
N VAL A 410 2.95 16.63 -8.49
CA VAL A 410 3.41 16.92 -7.12
C VAL A 410 4.08 15.68 -6.52
N ALA A 411 3.51 14.49 -6.69
CA ALA A 411 4.14 13.25 -6.24
C ALA A 411 5.50 13.03 -6.91
N MET A 412 5.59 13.22 -8.23
CA MET A 412 6.84 13.05 -8.99
C MET A 412 7.90 14.10 -8.63
N GLN A 413 7.51 15.36 -8.45
CA GLN A 413 8.42 16.43 -8.04
C GLN A 413 8.98 16.17 -6.64
N THR A 414 8.12 15.80 -5.69
CA THR A 414 8.56 15.50 -4.33
C THR A 414 9.48 14.29 -4.28
N ALA A 415 9.17 13.22 -5.02
CA ALA A 415 10.04 12.05 -5.15
C ALA A 415 11.42 12.41 -5.72
N THR A 416 11.46 13.30 -6.71
CA THR A 416 12.71 13.81 -7.30
C THR A 416 13.53 14.62 -6.28
N ILE A 417 12.88 15.56 -5.57
CA ILE A 417 13.53 16.42 -4.56
C ILE A 417 14.11 15.59 -3.41
N ALA A 418 13.44 14.50 -3.02
CA ALA A 418 13.89 13.60 -1.96
C ALA A 418 15.08 12.70 -2.34
N GLY A 419 15.68 12.90 -3.51
CA GLY A 419 16.83 12.11 -3.99
C GLY A 419 16.45 10.95 -4.91
N GLY A 420 15.25 10.97 -5.49
CA GLY A 420 14.80 9.99 -6.47
C GLY A 420 14.06 8.80 -5.87
N THR A 421 13.11 9.06 -4.96
CA THR A 421 12.18 8.05 -4.44
C THR A 421 11.53 7.28 -5.61
N GLU A 422 11.63 5.96 -5.60
CA GLU A 422 11.15 5.12 -6.70
C GLU A 422 9.62 5.01 -6.66
N ILE A 423 8.95 5.17 -7.80
CA ILE A 423 7.48 5.17 -7.89
C ILE A 423 6.99 3.92 -8.61
N ALA A 424 6.07 3.20 -7.98
CA ALA A 424 5.37 2.05 -8.54
C ALA A 424 3.87 2.37 -8.64
N CYS A 425 3.30 2.36 -9.85
CA CYS A 425 1.91 2.76 -10.07
C CYS A 425 1.00 1.54 -10.17
N GLU A 426 0.01 1.45 -9.27
CA GLU A 426 -0.99 0.38 -9.33
C GLU A 426 -2.04 0.66 -10.41
N ILE A 427 -1.66 0.45 -11.65
CA ILE A 427 -2.57 0.43 -12.79
C ILE A 427 -2.83 -1.03 -13.14
N LEU A 428 -4.03 -1.52 -12.88
CA LEU A 428 -4.40 -2.93 -13.08
C LEU A 428 -4.80 -3.24 -14.51
N SER A 429 -6.09 -3.43 -14.81
CA SER A 429 -6.55 -3.81 -16.17
C SER A 429 -6.89 -2.61 -17.04
N THR A 430 -7.48 -1.57 -16.45
CA THR A 430 -8.04 -0.41 -17.16
C THR A 430 -7.02 0.72 -17.12
N GLU A 431 -6.59 1.19 -18.28
CA GLU A 431 -5.63 2.29 -18.41
C GLU A 431 -6.16 3.34 -19.40
N PRO A 432 -7.00 4.25 -18.91
CA PRO A 432 -7.63 5.26 -19.74
C PRO A 432 -6.60 6.15 -20.40
N TYR A 433 -6.88 6.62 -21.61
CA TYR A 433 -5.93 7.39 -22.40
C TYR A 433 -5.23 8.52 -21.63
N PRO A 434 -5.91 9.36 -20.80
CA PRO A 434 -5.23 10.38 -20.02
C PRO A 434 -4.22 9.82 -18.99
N VAL A 435 -4.54 8.68 -18.36
CA VAL A 435 -3.64 8.00 -17.43
C VAL A 435 -2.42 7.47 -18.18
N LYS A 436 -2.63 6.81 -19.32
CA LYS A 436 -1.55 6.32 -20.19
C LYS A 436 -0.57 7.44 -20.57
N ARG A 437 -1.10 8.58 -21.05
CA ARG A 437 -0.26 9.72 -21.47
C ARG A 437 0.56 10.31 -20.32
N VAL A 438 0.02 10.33 -19.10
CA VAL A 438 0.76 10.78 -17.91
C VAL A 438 1.81 9.74 -17.49
N MET A 439 1.53 8.44 -17.59
CA MET A 439 2.55 7.41 -17.33
C MET A 439 3.71 7.50 -18.31
N GLU A 440 3.44 7.67 -19.60
CA GLU A 440 4.44 7.85 -20.65
C GLU A 440 5.29 9.12 -20.43
N LEU A 441 4.69 10.21 -19.95
CA LEU A 441 5.41 11.44 -19.60
C LEU A 441 6.48 11.22 -18.52
N TYR A 442 6.25 10.30 -17.58
CA TYR A 442 7.15 10.02 -16.46
C TYR A 442 7.93 8.70 -16.61
N GLY A 443 7.75 7.96 -17.70
CA GLY A 443 8.40 6.66 -17.93
C GLY A 443 8.02 5.60 -16.89
N LEU A 444 6.75 5.59 -16.47
CA LEU A 444 6.24 4.67 -15.45
C LEU A 444 5.40 3.55 -16.09
N GLY A 445 5.53 2.35 -15.54
CA GLY A 445 4.75 1.19 -15.97
C GLY A 445 3.56 0.90 -15.06
N ARG A 446 2.92 -0.22 -15.35
CA ARG A 446 1.70 -0.70 -14.67
C ARG A 446 1.91 -2.01 -13.94
N PHE A 447 0.91 -2.41 -13.15
CA PHE A 447 0.93 -3.66 -12.41
C PHE A 447 0.28 -4.77 -13.24
N ARG A 448 1.01 -5.88 -13.42
CA ARG A 448 0.53 -7.04 -14.19
C ARG A 448 0.40 -8.25 -13.29
N VAL A 449 -0.83 -8.48 -12.83
CA VAL A 449 -1.24 -9.62 -12.02
C VAL A 449 -1.45 -10.84 -12.93
N THR A 450 -0.39 -11.59 -13.18
CA THR A 450 -0.32 -12.62 -14.24
C THR A 450 -1.29 -13.79 -14.08
N GLN A 451 -1.84 -14.01 -12.87
CA GLN A 451 -2.91 -15.00 -12.67
C GLN A 451 -4.26 -14.57 -13.27
N LYS A 452 -4.44 -13.29 -13.60
CA LYS A 452 -5.65 -12.74 -14.25
C LYS A 452 -5.59 -12.74 -15.78
N ALA A 453 -4.52 -13.31 -16.36
CA ALA A 453 -4.30 -13.36 -17.80
C ALA A 453 -5.38 -14.14 -18.53
N ASP A 454 -6.00 -13.48 -19.52
CA ASP A 454 -6.83 -14.16 -20.49
C ASP A 454 -5.95 -14.78 -21.58
N LEU A 455 -5.79 -16.11 -21.51
CA LEU A 455 -4.94 -16.82 -22.46
C LEU A 455 -5.54 -16.91 -23.88
N SER A 456 -6.80 -16.51 -24.10
CA SER A 456 -7.42 -16.47 -25.43
C SER A 456 -7.13 -15.18 -26.16
N ASN A 457 -6.89 -14.11 -25.40
CA ASN A 457 -6.54 -12.81 -25.93
C ASN A 457 -5.02 -12.64 -25.91
N LYS A 458 -4.39 -12.72 -27.08
CA LYS A 458 -2.93 -12.51 -27.22
C LYS A 458 -2.47 -11.13 -26.78
N ALA A 459 -3.35 -10.13 -26.80
CA ALA A 459 -3.07 -8.76 -26.38
C ALA A 459 -3.42 -8.48 -24.90
N ASP A 460 -3.86 -9.48 -24.13
CA ASP A 460 -4.23 -9.26 -22.73
C ASP A 460 -3.02 -8.75 -21.91
N VAL A 461 -3.26 -7.70 -21.14
CA VAL A 461 -2.22 -6.97 -20.40
C VAL A 461 -1.61 -7.79 -19.26
N TYR A 462 -2.23 -8.86 -18.80
CA TYR A 462 -1.67 -9.69 -17.73
C TYR A 462 -0.80 -10.84 -18.25
N ARG A 463 -0.71 -11.02 -19.57
CA ARG A 463 0.28 -11.93 -20.18
C ARG A 463 1.68 -11.34 -20.02
N SER A 464 2.61 -12.12 -19.50
CA SER A 464 3.93 -11.61 -19.09
C SER A 464 4.80 -11.22 -20.29
N GLU A 465 4.57 -11.81 -21.47
CA GLU A 465 5.22 -11.44 -22.74
C GLU A 465 4.83 -10.05 -23.24
N ASN A 466 3.68 -9.51 -22.80
CA ASN A 466 3.19 -8.19 -23.21
C ASN A 466 3.69 -7.07 -22.29
N ALA A 467 4.53 -7.39 -21.31
CA ALA A 467 5.09 -6.41 -20.39
C ALA A 467 6.09 -5.47 -21.07
N GLN A 468 6.34 -4.33 -20.43
CA GLN A 468 7.41 -3.38 -20.75
C GLN A 468 8.43 -3.33 -19.59
N PRO A 469 9.66 -2.82 -19.81
CA PRO A 469 10.70 -2.78 -18.78
C PRO A 469 10.29 -2.12 -17.45
N GLU A 470 9.47 -1.08 -17.50
CA GLU A 470 8.96 -0.29 -16.39
C GLU A 470 7.79 -0.95 -15.63
N ASP A 471 7.22 -2.02 -16.18
CA ASP A 471 6.09 -2.74 -15.55
C ASP A 471 6.53 -3.57 -14.33
N TRP A 472 5.52 -3.93 -13.53
CA TRP A 472 5.66 -4.75 -12.34
C TRP A 472 4.92 -6.07 -12.52
N LEU A 473 5.65 -7.18 -12.54
CA LEU A 473 5.08 -8.53 -12.66
C LEU A 473 4.80 -9.12 -11.28
N MET A 474 3.61 -9.69 -11.11
CA MET A 474 3.21 -10.35 -9.86
C MET A 474 2.24 -11.51 -10.12
N LEU A 475 2.20 -12.47 -9.18
CA LEU A 475 1.18 -13.52 -9.20
C LEU A 475 -0.13 -12.98 -8.62
N SER A 476 -0.06 -12.41 -7.43
CA SER A 476 -1.17 -11.83 -6.70
C SER A 476 -0.77 -10.51 -6.02
N THR A 477 -1.78 -9.84 -5.48
CA THR A 477 -1.71 -8.67 -4.60
C THR A 477 -2.51 -8.96 -3.33
N HIS A 478 -2.51 -8.01 -2.38
CA HIS A 478 -3.32 -8.10 -1.16
C HIS A 478 -4.84 -8.16 -1.43
N ASP A 479 -5.31 -7.65 -2.59
CA ASP A 479 -6.73 -7.60 -3.00
C ASP A 479 -7.16 -8.78 -3.87
N THR A 480 -6.24 -9.68 -4.20
CA THR A 480 -6.54 -10.86 -5.01
C THR A 480 -6.35 -12.12 -4.21
N GLN A 481 -6.96 -13.21 -4.68
CA GLN A 481 -6.70 -14.53 -4.13
C GLN A 481 -5.22 -14.89 -4.30
N PRO A 482 -4.60 -15.59 -3.32
CA PRO A 482 -3.26 -16.12 -3.50
C PRO A 482 -3.21 -17.10 -4.66
N ILE A 483 -2.06 -17.22 -5.30
CA ILE A 483 -1.87 -18.10 -6.48
C ILE A 483 -2.25 -19.55 -6.18
N TRP A 484 -2.03 -20.00 -4.95
CA TRP A 484 -2.33 -21.36 -4.50
C TRP A 484 -3.82 -21.70 -4.63
N GLN A 485 -4.69 -20.74 -4.28
CA GLN A 485 -6.13 -20.88 -4.42
C GLN A 485 -6.57 -20.83 -5.88
N VAL A 486 -5.90 -20.01 -6.70
CA VAL A 486 -6.21 -19.88 -8.13
C VAL A 486 -5.77 -21.12 -8.92
N ALA A 487 -4.60 -21.68 -8.63
CA ALA A 487 -4.13 -22.92 -9.25
C ALA A 487 -5.03 -24.13 -8.89
N GLU A 488 -5.52 -24.20 -7.65
CA GLU A 488 -6.50 -25.20 -7.24
C GLU A 488 -7.82 -25.07 -8.03
N ARG A 489 -8.28 -23.83 -8.27
CA ARG A 489 -9.44 -23.57 -9.13
C ARG A 489 -9.19 -24.01 -10.58
N TRP A 490 -8.05 -23.67 -11.17
CA TRP A 490 -7.73 -24.10 -12.54
C TRP A 490 -7.82 -25.61 -12.71
N ARG A 491 -7.40 -26.37 -11.68
CA ARG A 491 -7.52 -27.82 -11.67
C ARG A 491 -8.98 -28.26 -11.58
N GLN A 492 -9.76 -27.67 -10.68
CA GLN A 492 -11.18 -27.99 -10.51
C GLN A 492 -12.01 -27.69 -11.76
N GLU A 493 -11.67 -26.62 -12.48
CA GLU A 493 -12.34 -26.19 -13.72
C GLU A 493 -11.77 -26.86 -14.98
N GLY A 494 -10.75 -27.71 -14.86
CA GLY A 494 -10.12 -28.38 -16.01
C GLY A 494 -9.29 -27.46 -16.90
N THR A 495 -8.89 -26.27 -16.44
CA THR A 495 -8.12 -25.28 -17.21
C THR A 495 -6.61 -25.33 -16.95
N SER A 496 -6.12 -26.21 -16.05
CA SER A 496 -4.70 -26.37 -15.76
C SER A 496 -3.85 -26.76 -16.97
N LEU A 497 -4.34 -27.62 -17.87
CA LEU A 497 -3.60 -28.00 -19.08
C LEU A 497 -3.30 -26.78 -19.95
N ARG A 498 -4.29 -25.91 -20.14
CA ARG A 498 -4.14 -24.66 -20.90
C ARG A 498 -3.13 -23.71 -20.27
N GLN A 499 -3.07 -23.64 -18.95
CA GLN A 499 -2.03 -22.88 -18.24
C GLN A 499 -0.65 -23.51 -18.46
N ALA A 500 -0.54 -24.84 -18.36
CA ALA A 500 0.70 -25.57 -18.60
C ALA A 500 1.19 -25.40 -20.05
N GLU A 501 0.31 -25.45 -21.06
CA GLU A 501 0.68 -25.22 -22.47
C GLU A 501 1.26 -23.82 -22.70
N TYR A 502 0.61 -22.79 -22.15
CA TYR A 502 1.12 -21.43 -22.17
C TYR A 502 2.50 -21.35 -21.50
N LEU A 503 2.66 -21.94 -20.31
CA LEU A 503 3.91 -21.90 -19.56
C LEU A 503 5.03 -22.72 -20.24
N ALA A 504 4.71 -23.84 -20.89
CA ALA A 504 5.68 -24.64 -21.64
C ALA A 504 6.25 -23.87 -22.83
N MET A 505 5.42 -23.03 -23.49
CA MET A 505 5.89 -22.09 -24.49
C MET A 505 6.79 -21.01 -23.86
N ARG A 506 6.33 -20.36 -22.78
CA ARG A 506 7.07 -19.28 -22.12
C ARG A 506 8.44 -19.74 -21.59
N LEU A 507 8.48 -20.87 -20.90
CA LEU A 507 9.68 -21.47 -20.32
C LEU A 507 10.55 -22.23 -21.34
N ALA A 508 10.20 -22.15 -22.64
CA ALA A 508 10.92 -22.79 -23.73
C ALA A 508 11.20 -24.29 -23.48
N ILE A 509 10.20 -25.02 -22.98
CA ILE A 509 10.35 -26.47 -22.70
C ILE A 509 10.64 -27.22 -24.01
N PRO A 510 11.71 -28.03 -24.07
CA PRO A 510 12.09 -28.77 -25.28
C PRO A 510 10.95 -29.64 -25.81
N GLU A 511 10.80 -29.73 -27.13
CA GLU A 511 9.74 -30.52 -27.77
C GLU A 511 9.77 -31.99 -27.33
N SER A 512 10.97 -32.57 -27.18
CA SER A 512 11.18 -33.94 -26.72
C SER A 512 10.69 -34.22 -25.29
N GLU A 513 10.63 -33.20 -24.43
CA GLU A 513 10.23 -33.31 -23.02
C GLU A 513 8.80 -32.79 -22.78
N ARG A 514 8.25 -32.05 -23.75
CA ARG A 514 7.03 -31.25 -23.60
C ARG A 514 5.83 -32.08 -23.18
N ALA A 515 5.60 -33.24 -23.79
CA ALA A 515 4.44 -34.07 -23.46
C ALA A 515 4.45 -34.52 -21.99
N ALA A 516 5.57 -35.06 -21.53
CA ALA A 516 5.74 -35.51 -20.13
C ALA A 516 5.67 -34.32 -19.15
N TRP A 517 6.25 -33.18 -19.52
CA TRP A 517 6.21 -31.97 -18.71
C TRP A 517 4.77 -31.45 -18.57
N LEU A 518 4.00 -31.40 -19.66
CA LEU A 518 2.60 -30.97 -19.64
C LEU A 518 1.75 -31.88 -18.76
N GLU A 519 1.90 -33.20 -18.91
CA GLU A 519 1.20 -34.18 -18.07
C GLU A 519 1.52 -33.96 -16.59
N HIS A 520 2.79 -33.79 -16.22
CA HIS A 520 3.18 -33.55 -14.84
C HIS A 520 2.62 -32.22 -14.29
N VAL A 521 2.85 -31.12 -15.00
CA VAL A 521 2.55 -29.77 -14.51
C VAL A 521 1.05 -29.46 -14.52
N SER A 522 0.27 -30.06 -15.43
CA SER A 522 -1.19 -29.87 -15.43
C SER A 522 -1.89 -30.57 -14.26
N HIS A 523 -1.29 -31.64 -13.70
CA HIS A 523 -1.86 -32.43 -12.60
C HIS A 523 -1.30 -32.06 -11.23
N ASP A 524 -0.03 -31.65 -11.14
CA ASP A 524 0.61 -31.20 -9.91
C ASP A 524 0.53 -29.67 -9.76
N PHE A 525 -0.43 -29.20 -8.96
CA PHE A 525 -0.65 -27.75 -8.80
C PHE A 525 0.57 -27.03 -8.22
N GLY A 526 1.36 -27.68 -7.37
CA GLY A 526 2.61 -27.12 -6.85
C GLY A 526 3.57 -26.77 -7.98
N SER A 527 3.82 -27.73 -8.89
CA SER A 527 4.62 -27.49 -10.10
C SER A 527 4.04 -26.41 -11.01
N LEU A 528 2.72 -26.36 -11.17
CA LEU A 528 2.06 -25.31 -11.95
C LEU A 528 2.33 -23.92 -11.37
N VAL A 529 2.24 -23.77 -10.05
CA VAL A 529 2.57 -22.52 -9.36
C VAL A 529 4.05 -22.16 -9.52
N GLN A 530 4.97 -23.12 -9.38
CA GLN A 530 6.41 -22.84 -9.59
C GLN A 530 6.69 -22.38 -11.03
N ALA A 531 6.08 -23.03 -12.03
CA ALA A 531 6.22 -22.64 -13.43
C ALA A 531 5.64 -21.24 -13.69
N LYS A 532 4.48 -20.92 -13.11
CA LYS A 532 3.89 -19.59 -13.20
C LYS A 532 4.74 -18.53 -12.50
N PHE A 533 5.38 -18.87 -11.40
CA PHE A 533 6.30 -17.98 -10.70
C PHE A 533 7.58 -17.73 -11.51
N ALA A 534 8.15 -18.76 -12.13
CA ALA A 534 9.29 -18.64 -13.03
C ALA A 534 9.01 -17.71 -14.23
N ASP A 535 7.78 -17.73 -14.76
CA ASP A 535 7.36 -16.84 -15.87
C ASP A 535 7.48 -15.34 -15.53
N LEU A 536 7.43 -14.97 -14.24
CA LEU A 536 7.62 -13.57 -13.82
C LEU A 536 9.02 -13.03 -14.14
N PHE A 537 10.01 -13.90 -14.31
CA PHE A 537 11.40 -13.49 -14.53
C PHE A 537 11.81 -13.54 -16.01
N LEU A 538 10.90 -13.91 -16.90
CA LEU A 538 11.15 -14.05 -18.34
C LEU A 538 10.91 -12.77 -19.13
N GLY A 539 9.86 -12.02 -18.77
CA GLY A 539 9.40 -10.84 -19.50
C GLY A 539 10.44 -9.71 -19.53
N PRO A 540 10.24 -8.68 -20.37
CA PRO A 540 11.14 -7.54 -20.42
C PRO A 540 11.07 -6.67 -19.15
N ALA A 541 10.02 -6.84 -18.33
CA ALA A 541 9.84 -6.15 -17.06
C ALA A 541 11.03 -6.37 -16.12
N ARG A 542 11.51 -5.28 -15.52
CA ARG A 542 12.65 -5.29 -14.59
C ARG A 542 12.21 -5.34 -13.14
N ASN A 543 10.90 -5.37 -12.87
CA ASN A 543 10.34 -5.31 -11.53
C ASN A 543 9.42 -6.51 -11.29
N VAL A 544 9.71 -7.25 -10.22
CA VAL A 544 8.93 -8.40 -9.78
C VAL A 544 8.46 -8.14 -8.34
N PHE A 545 7.19 -8.38 -8.08
CA PHE A 545 6.57 -8.23 -6.78
C PHE A 545 5.92 -9.55 -6.36
N VAL A 546 6.17 -9.97 -5.12
CA VAL A 546 5.59 -11.17 -4.51
C VAL A 546 4.88 -10.75 -3.23
N TYR A 547 3.65 -11.23 -3.02
CA TYR A 547 2.96 -11.01 -1.76
C TYR A 547 3.24 -12.15 -0.77
N PHE A 548 3.28 -11.87 0.54
CA PHE A 548 3.70 -12.86 1.53
C PHE A 548 2.85 -14.15 1.53
N THR A 549 1.57 -14.05 1.16
CA THR A 549 0.68 -15.22 1.05
C THR A 549 1.13 -16.17 -0.06
N ASP A 550 1.63 -15.63 -1.17
CA ASP A 550 2.18 -16.45 -2.24
C ASP A 550 3.49 -17.08 -1.79
N LEU A 551 4.43 -16.27 -1.27
CA LEU A 551 5.73 -16.74 -0.80
C LEU A 551 5.61 -17.94 0.16
N LEU A 552 4.74 -17.81 1.16
CA LEU A 552 4.65 -18.77 2.27
C LEU A 552 3.60 -19.88 2.06
N GLY A 553 2.94 -19.94 0.91
CA GLY A 553 2.00 -21.04 0.64
C GLY A 553 0.66 -20.92 1.33
N PHE A 554 0.11 -19.71 1.47
CA PHE A 554 -1.21 -19.49 2.07
C PHE A 554 -2.31 -19.69 1.03
N LYS A 555 -3.37 -20.41 1.41
CA LYS A 555 -4.60 -20.55 0.60
C LYS A 555 -5.65 -19.49 0.92
N GLU A 556 -5.53 -18.82 2.05
CA GLU A 556 -6.47 -17.81 2.51
C GLU A 556 -6.15 -16.44 1.90
N SER A 557 -7.18 -15.74 1.42
CA SER A 557 -7.03 -14.37 0.93
C SER A 557 -6.79 -13.39 2.08
N TYR A 558 -5.92 -12.41 1.87
CA TYR A 558 -5.65 -11.36 2.86
C TYR A 558 -6.79 -10.35 2.95
N ASN A 559 -7.30 -9.92 1.79
CA ASN A 559 -8.50 -9.11 1.65
C ASN A 559 -9.39 -9.64 0.51
N LYS A 560 -10.70 -9.43 0.64
CA LYS A 560 -11.68 -9.64 -0.43
C LYS A 560 -12.36 -8.31 -0.75
N PRO A 561 -11.97 -7.63 -1.83
CA PRO A 561 -12.56 -6.35 -2.22
C PRO A 561 -14.09 -6.38 -2.31
N GLY A 562 -14.73 -5.28 -1.93
CA GLY A 562 -16.19 -5.16 -1.95
C GLY A 562 -16.93 -5.93 -0.84
N THR A 563 -16.22 -6.46 0.16
CA THR A 563 -16.84 -7.17 1.29
C THR A 563 -16.48 -6.56 2.64
N VAL A 564 -17.41 -6.64 3.60
CA VAL A 564 -17.16 -6.36 5.01
C VAL A 564 -17.09 -7.70 5.73
N SER A 565 -15.88 -8.13 6.12
CA SER A 565 -15.64 -9.41 6.77
C SER A 565 -14.67 -9.26 7.95
N ARG A 566 -14.88 -10.07 9.00
CA ARG A 566 -13.94 -10.19 10.13
C ARG A 566 -12.60 -10.81 9.73
N ASP A 567 -12.55 -11.46 8.57
CA ASP A 567 -11.34 -12.12 8.07
C ASP A 567 -10.44 -11.19 7.24
N ASN A 568 -10.98 -10.08 6.72
CA ASN A 568 -10.20 -9.14 5.91
C ASN A 568 -9.14 -8.47 6.81
N TRP A 569 -7.92 -8.36 6.31
CA TRP A 569 -6.79 -7.69 6.96
C TRP A 569 -6.28 -8.37 8.23
N THR A 570 -6.80 -9.56 8.58
CA THR A 570 -6.45 -10.22 9.85
C THR A 570 -5.42 -11.33 9.73
N LEU A 571 -5.14 -11.88 8.56
CA LEU A 571 -4.19 -13.01 8.43
C LEU A 571 -2.77 -12.61 8.90
N ARG A 572 -2.12 -13.48 9.69
CA ARG A 572 -0.78 -13.26 10.26
C ARG A 572 0.21 -14.34 9.83
N ILE A 573 1.47 -13.93 9.68
CA ILE A 573 2.62 -14.81 9.49
C ILE A 573 2.94 -15.48 10.83
N ASN A 574 3.05 -16.80 10.82
CA ASN A 574 3.42 -17.57 12.00
C ASN A 574 4.88 -17.29 12.40
N PRO A 575 5.21 -17.15 13.71
CA PRO A 575 6.59 -16.92 14.15
C PRO A 575 7.60 -17.99 13.70
N GLU A 576 7.15 -19.23 13.47
CA GLU A 576 7.95 -20.35 12.95
C GLU A 576 8.02 -20.38 11.41
N PHE A 577 7.86 -19.22 10.76
CA PHE A 577 7.80 -19.11 9.30
C PHE A 577 8.99 -19.77 8.58
N ARG A 578 10.17 -19.81 9.19
CA ARG A 578 11.38 -20.44 8.59
C ARG A 578 11.22 -21.96 8.49
N GLN A 579 10.79 -22.59 9.58
CA GLN A 579 10.56 -24.03 9.67
C GLN A 579 9.41 -24.43 8.75
N ILE A 580 8.31 -23.68 8.78
CA ILE A 580 7.13 -23.93 7.95
C ILE A 580 7.47 -23.80 6.46
N TYR A 581 8.18 -22.74 6.07
CA TYR A 581 8.61 -22.54 4.69
C TYR A 581 9.52 -23.68 4.22
N ALA A 582 10.54 -24.04 5.01
CA ALA A 582 11.45 -25.13 4.67
C ALA A 582 10.74 -26.48 4.54
N ALA A 583 9.78 -26.79 5.43
CA ALA A 583 8.99 -28.02 5.37
C ALA A 583 8.06 -28.09 4.15
N LYS A 584 7.60 -26.94 3.64
CA LYS A 584 6.73 -26.84 2.46
C LYS A 584 7.46 -26.97 1.13
N LEU A 585 8.76 -26.64 1.07
CA LEU A 585 9.53 -26.62 -0.18
C LEU A 585 9.59 -27.99 -0.89
N PRO A 586 9.89 -29.13 -0.23
CA PRO A 586 9.93 -30.44 -0.90
C PRO A 586 8.61 -30.82 -1.57
N GLY A 587 7.48 -30.44 -0.96
CA GLY A 587 6.14 -30.64 -1.50
C GLY A 587 5.70 -29.57 -2.51
N LYS A 588 6.55 -28.60 -2.86
CA LYS A 588 6.23 -27.45 -3.74
C LYS A 588 5.04 -26.62 -3.23
N LEU A 589 4.88 -26.52 -1.90
CA LEU A 589 3.77 -25.82 -1.24
C LEU A 589 4.14 -24.41 -0.74
N ALA A 590 5.30 -23.90 -1.15
CA ALA A 590 5.78 -22.53 -0.97
C ALA A 590 6.60 -22.15 -2.21
N LEU A 591 6.77 -20.86 -2.51
CA LEU A 591 7.53 -20.46 -3.71
C LEU A 591 9.01 -20.77 -3.56
N ASP A 592 9.58 -21.53 -4.48
CA ASP A 592 11.00 -21.90 -4.50
C ASP A 592 11.77 -20.94 -5.42
N ILE A 593 12.32 -19.87 -4.83
CA ILE A 593 12.98 -18.79 -5.57
C ILE A 593 14.18 -19.29 -6.38
N PRO A 594 15.15 -20.05 -5.82
CA PRO A 594 16.25 -20.59 -6.61
C PRO A 594 15.80 -21.41 -7.82
N LYS A 595 14.83 -22.32 -7.64
CA LYS A 595 14.33 -23.14 -8.75
C LYS A 595 13.59 -22.33 -9.80
N ALA A 596 12.78 -21.34 -9.40
CA ALA A 596 12.10 -20.46 -10.34
C ALA A 596 13.09 -19.67 -11.21
N LEU A 597 14.17 -19.16 -10.61
CA LEU A 597 15.25 -18.48 -11.34
C LEU A 597 16.02 -19.43 -12.25
N ALA A 598 16.29 -20.66 -11.81
CA ALA A 598 16.92 -21.68 -12.65
C ALA A 598 16.06 -22.02 -13.89
N MET A 599 14.74 -22.16 -13.71
CA MET A 599 13.79 -22.36 -14.80
C MET A 599 13.81 -21.16 -15.78
N ALA A 600 13.79 -19.93 -15.25
CA ALA A 600 13.83 -18.73 -16.07
C ALA A 600 15.15 -18.58 -16.86
N LEU A 601 16.28 -18.87 -16.22
CA LEU A 601 17.60 -18.83 -16.85
C LEU A 601 17.70 -19.87 -17.98
N ARG A 602 17.19 -21.09 -17.79
CA ARG A 602 17.16 -22.11 -18.85
C ARG A 602 16.41 -21.64 -20.08
N ALA A 603 15.24 -21.02 -19.88
CA ALA A 603 14.43 -20.51 -20.98
C ALA A 603 15.14 -19.40 -21.78
N LYS A 604 16.02 -18.62 -21.14
CA LYS A 604 16.86 -17.58 -21.78
C LYS A 604 18.26 -18.06 -22.17
N ASN A 605 18.59 -19.34 -22.01
CA ASN A 605 19.96 -19.83 -22.15
C ASN A 605 20.35 -20.10 -23.61
N GLU A 606 20.38 -19.06 -24.44
CA GLU A 606 20.60 -19.16 -25.89
C GLU A 606 21.97 -19.77 -26.27
N ASN A 607 22.96 -19.81 -25.37
CA ASN A 607 24.33 -20.29 -25.65
C ASN A 607 24.99 -21.12 -24.53
N GLY A 608 24.24 -21.65 -23.57
CA GLY A 608 24.83 -22.41 -22.44
C GLY A 608 25.54 -21.54 -21.37
N LEU A 609 25.56 -20.22 -21.55
CA LEU A 609 26.25 -19.22 -20.71
C LEU A 609 25.91 -19.30 -19.21
N HIS A 610 24.71 -19.79 -18.86
CA HIS A 610 24.25 -19.83 -17.47
C HIS A 610 24.33 -21.21 -16.83
N GLY A 611 24.92 -22.22 -17.49
CA GLY A 611 24.88 -23.61 -17.02
C GLY A 611 25.43 -23.84 -15.61
N THR A 612 26.53 -23.18 -15.24
CA THR A 612 27.08 -23.27 -13.88
C THR A 612 26.16 -22.62 -12.84
N LEU A 613 25.62 -21.44 -13.16
CA LEU A 613 24.71 -20.72 -12.27
C LEU A 613 23.39 -21.49 -12.07
N ILE A 614 22.87 -22.12 -13.12
CA ILE A 614 21.68 -22.98 -13.05
C ILE A 614 21.94 -24.13 -12.06
N ARG A 615 23.08 -24.83 -12.17
CA ARG A 615 23.44 -25.91 -11.21
C ARG A 615 23.58 -25.40 -9.78
N GLU A 616 24.17 -24.22 -9.58
CA GLU A 616 24.28 -23.58 -8.25
C GLU A 616 22.93 -23.29 -7.59
N LEU A 617 21.90 -22.99 -8.38
CA LEU A 617 20.54 -22.72 -7.90
C LEU A 617 19.73 -23.99 -7.61
N GLU A 618 20.15 -25.14 -8.15
CA GLU A 618 19.44 -26.41 -8.03
C GLU A 618 19.99 -27.33 -6.95
N MET A 619 21.21 -27.07 -6.48
CA MET A 619 21.79 -27.68 -5.28
C MET A 619 21.11 -27.13 -4.03
#